data_AF-A0A938WZC6-F1
#
_entry.id   AF-A0A938WZC6-F1
#
_cell.length_a   1.000
_cell.length_b   1.000
_cell.length_c   1.000
_cell.angle_alpha   90.00
_cell.angle_beta   90.00
_cell.angle_gamma   90.00
#
_symmetry.space_group_name_H-M   'P 1'
#
loop_
_entity.id
_entity.type
_entity.pdbx_description
1 polymer ?
#
loop_
_entity_poly.entity_id
_entity_poly.type
_entity_poly.pdbx_seq_one_letter_code
_entity_poly.pdbx_strand_id
1 'polypeptide(L)'
;GGAVAISAGLVVVGWFVYDLLWSSPLGRRTLAASVVSIALLAATAYGLAQLFGGRAAYLQLGAMLGTIMAGNVWRRIVPSQQQMLAATRAGTEVDTSLGLRAKARSTHNHYLTFPVLFLMLSSHFPSTYGHPLNWLVLLCVLAFG
;
A
#
# COMPACT_ATOMS: atom_id res chain seq x y z
N GLY A 1 16.83 -18.03 -8.29
CA GLY A 1 15.72 -18.73 -7.61
C GLY A 1 15.24 -17.95 -6.39
N GLY A 2 16.00 -17.95 -5.30
CA GLY A 2 15.57 -17.39 -4.00
C GLY A 2 15.10 -15.93 -4.02
N ALA A 3 15.85 -15.04 -4.68
CA ALA A 3 15.48 -13.63 -4.80
C ALA A 3 14.12 -13.40 -5.48
N VAL A 4 13.81 -14.18 -6.53
CA VAL A 4 12.52 -14.09 -7.24
C VAL A 4 11.37 -14.57 -6.36
N ALA A 5 11.56 -15.66 -5.60
CA ALA A 5 10.57 -16.17 -4.68
C ALA A 5 10.28 -15.18 -3.53
N ILE A 6 11.32 -14.54 -2.98
CA ILE A 6 11.18 -13.49 -1.96
C ILE A 6 10.40 -12.30 -2.53
N SER A 7 10.76 -11.84 -3.74
CA SER A 7 10.06 -10.74 -4.39
C SER A 7 8.58 -11.05 -4.66
N ALA A 8 8.27 -12.22 -5.22
CA ALA A 8 6.89 -12.62 -5.48
C ALA A 8 6.10 -12.79 -4.17
N GLY A 9 6.72 -13.44 -3.16
CA GLY A 9 6.15 -13.61 -1.84
C GLY A 9 5.82 -12.27 -1.18
N LEU A 10 6.72 -11.30 -1.23
CA LEU A 10 6.50 -9.98 -0.61
C LEU A 10 5.30 -9.25 -1.20
N VAL A 11 5.14 -9.28 -2.53
CA VAL A 11 4.03 -8.61 -3.22
C VAL A 11 2.68 -9.20 -2.80
N VAL A 12 2.60 -10.54 -2.71
CA VAL A 12 1.38 -11.24 -2.31
C VAL A 12 1.10 -11.06 -0.82
N VAL A 13 2.09 -11.36 0.04
CA VAL A 13 1.97 -11.30 1.50
C VAL A 13 1.71 -9.86 1.95
N GLY A 14 2.37 -8.89 1.34
CA GLY A 14 2.20 -7.47 1.67
C GLY A 14 0.75 -7.00 1.54
N TRP A 15 0.04 -7.44 0.49
CA TRP A 15 -1.39 -7.14 0.36
C TRP A 15 -2.23 -7.79 1.45
N PHE A 16 -2.01 -9.07 1.76
CA PHE A 16 -2.77 -9.76 2.80
C PHE A 16 -2.56 -9.13 4.18
N VAL A 17 -1.31 -8.85 4.56
CA VAL A 17 -0.97 -8.21 5.84
C VAL A 17 -1.68 -6.86 5.95
N TYR A 18 -1.60 -6.04 4.90
CA TYR A 18 -2.26 -4.75 4.85
C TYR A 18 -3.80 -4.86 4.89
N ASP A 19 -4.40 -5.77 4.11
CA ASP A 19 -5.86 -5.91 4.06
C ASP A 19 -6.41 -6.42 5.39
N LEU A 20 -5.73 -7.40 6.01
CA LEU A 20 -6.06 -7.91 7.35
C LEU A 20 -5.92 -6.85 8.43
N LEU A 21 -4.84 -6.07 8.43
CA LEU A 21 -4.62 -4.99 9.41
C LEU A 21 -5.80 -4.02 9.42
N TRP A 22 -6.19 -3.54 8.25
CA TRP A 22 -7.24 -2.52 8.08
C TRP A 22 -8.67 -3.07 8.08
N SER A 23 -8.85 -4.40 7.95
CA SER A 23 -10.14 -5.06 8.17
C SER A 23 -10.33 -5.55 9.62
N SER A 24 -9.25 -5.62 10.40
CA SER A 24 -9.28 -5.98 11.82
C SER A 24 -9.89 -4.87 12.70
N PRO A 25 -10.20 -5.15 13.99
CA PRO A 25 -10.62 -4.13 14.94
C PRO A 25 -9.63 -2.97 15.09
N LEU A 26 -8.33 -3.20 14.83
CA LEU A 26 -7.32 -2.17 14.88
C LEU A 26 -7.53 -1.11 13.79
N GLY A 27 -8.07 -1.49 12.63
CA GLY A 27 -8.44 -0.57 11.55
C GLY A 27 -9.51 0.46 11.95
N ARG A 28 -10.26 0.22 13.05
CA ARG A 28 -11.18 1.21 13.62
C ARG A 28 -10.47 2.31 14.41
N ARG A 29 -9.23 2.05 14.86
CA ARG A 29 -8.37 3.01 15.55
C ARG A 29 -7.36 3.56 14.54
N THR A 30 -7.81 4.50 13.70
CA THR A 30 -7.06 5.00 12.54
C THR A 30 -5.60 5.36 12.87
N LEU A 31 -5.35 6.10 13.94
CA LEU A 31 -3.99 6.47 14.35
C LEU A 31 -3.11 5.24 14.64
N ALA A 32 -3.63 4.27 15.40
CA ALA A 32 -2.89 3.07 15.75
C ALA A 32 -2.61 2.20 14.51
N ALA A 33 -3.61 2.02 13.64
CA ALA A 33 -3.45 1.29 12.38
C ALA A 33 -2.43 1.97 11.43
N SER A 34 -2.43 3.30 11.36
CA SER A 34 -1.46 4.07 10.58
C SER A 34 -0.05 3.92 11.12
N VAL A 35 0.16 4.04 12.44
CA VAL A 35 1.48 3.85 13.07
C VAL A 35 2.01 2.45 12.79
N VAL A 36 1.17 1.42 12.93
CA VAL A 36 1.55 0.03 12.61
C VAL A 36 1.87 -0.13 11.13
N SER A 37 1.09 0.49 10.23
CA SER A 37 1.35 0.45 8.78
C SER A 37 2.70 1.08 8.44
N ILE A 38 3.03 2.24 9.04
CA ILE A 38 4.32 2.93 8.85
C ILE A 38 5.47 2.06 9.39
N ALA A 39 5.31 1.47 10.57
CA ALA A 39 6.33 0.59 11.16
C ALA A 39 6.60 -0.65 10.28
N LEU A 40 5.55 -1.30 9.78
CA LEU A 40 5.67 -2.43 8.85
C LEU A 40 6.33 -2.04 7.53
N LEU A 41 5.99 -0.86 7.01
CA LEU A 41 6.57 -0.35 5.78
C LEU A 41 8.06 -0.01 5.96
N ALA A 42 8.43 0.61 7.08
CA ALA A 42 9.81 0.89 7.45
C ALA A 42 10.63 -0.41 7.60
N ALA A 43 10.08 -1.41 8.31
CA ALA A 43 10.70 -2.71 8.46
C ALA A 43 10.88 -3.43 7.12
N THR A 44 9.90 -3.34 6.22
CA THR A 44 9.98 -3.90 4.86
C THR A 44 11.04 -3.18 4.03
N ALA A 45 11.08 -1.85 4.06
CA ALA A 45 12.08 -1.06 3.34
C ALA A 45 13.50 -1.37 3.83
N TYR A 46 13.70 -1.47 5.15
CA TYR A 46 14.97 -1.87 5.74
C TYR A 46 15.36 -3.28 5.33
N GLY A 47 14.45 -4.26 5.45
CA GLY A 47 14.72 -5.64 5.05
C GLY A 47 15.08 -5.77 3.56
N LEU A 48 14.38 -5.05 2.68
CA LEU A 48 14.70 -4.99 1.26
C LEU A 48 16.07 -4.36 0.99
N ALA A 49 16.46 -3.31 1.72
CA ALA A 49 17.76 -2.68 1.57
C ALA A 49 18.93 -3.59 1.99
N GLN A 50 18.70 -4.55 2.90
CA GLN A 50 19.71 -5.56 3.27
C GLN A 50 19.79 -6.71 2.26
N LEU A 51 18.68 -7.05 1.60
CA LEU A 51 18.58 -8.21 0.70
C LEU A 51 18.87 -7.87 -0.77
N PHE A 52 18.62 -6.63 -1.18
CA PHE A 52 18.71 -6.17 -2.56
C PHE A 52 19.56 -4.90 -2.67
N GLY A 53 20.19 -4.67 -3.82
CA GLY A 53 20.80 -3.37 -4.11
C GLY A 53 19.75 -2.24 -4.11
N GLY A 54 20.16 -1.01 -3.76
CA GLY A 54 19.23 0.11 -3.51
C GLY A 54 18.16 0.33 -4.59
N ARG A 55 18.53 0.26 -5.87
CA ARG A 55 17.58 0.36 -7.00
C ARG A 55 16.51 -0.74 -6.97
N ALA A 56 16.93 -1.99 -6.75
CA ALA A 56 16.02 -3.13 -6.73
C ALA A 56 15.12 -3.10 -5.48
N ALA A 57 15.65 -2.67 -4.33
CA ALA A 57 14.87 -2.47 -3.11
C ALA A 57 13.74 -1.46 -3.31
N TYR A 58 14.03 -0.32 -3.95
CA TYR A 58 13.03 0.73 -4.23
C TYR A 58 11.94 0.26 -5.20
N LEU A 59 12.33 -0.38 -6.31
CA LEU A 59 11.38 -0.93 -7.28
C LEU A 59 10.49 -2.01 -6.66
N GLN A 60 11.07 -2.88 -5.84
CA GLN A 60 10.34 -3.96 -5.16
C GLN A 60 9.34 -3.40 -4.13
N LEU A 61 9.72 -2.38 -3.38
CA LEU A 61 8.84 -1.71 -2.44
C LEU A 61 7.69 -0.99 -3.16
N GLY A 62 8.00 -0.30 -4.26
CA GLY A 62 7.00 0.33 -5.12
C GLY A 62 6.03 -0.71 -5.70
N ALA A 63 6.52 -1.88 -6.11
CA ALA A 63 5.70 -2.94 -6.69
C ALA A 63 4.74 -3.53 -5.65
N MET A 64 5.20 -3.71 -4.42
CA MET A 64 4.36 -4.13 -3.30
C MET A 64 3.25 -3.09 -3.02
N LEU A 65 3.60 -1.80 -2.91
CA LEU A 65 2.63 -0.73 -2.68
C LEU A 65 1.63 -0.59 -3.84
N GLY A 66 2.09 -0.68 -5.09
CA GLY A 66 1.23 -0.69 -6.28
C GLY A 66 0.27 -1.88 -6.29
N THR A 67 0.72 -3.05 -5.84
CA THR A 67 -0.13 -4.23 -5.69
C THR A 67 -1.15 -4.04 -4.58
N ILE A 68 -0.77 -3.38 -3.49
CA ILE A 68 -1.72 -3.00 -2.44
C ILE A 68 -2.83 -2.11 -3.01
N MET A 69 -2.45 -1.11 -3.82
CA MET A 69 -3.40 -0.22 -4.47
C MET A 69 -4.34 -0.95 -5.43
N ALA A 70 -3.81 -1.85 -6.26
CA ALA A 70 -4.61 -2.66 -7.19
C ALA A 70 -5.57 -3.59 -6.44
N GLY A 71 -5.08 -4.26 -5.39
CA GLY A 71 -5.89 -5.14 -4.55
C GLY A 71 -7.01 -4.39 -3.81
N ASN A 72 -6.76 -3.17 -3.34
CA ASN A 72 -7.79 -2.29 -2.77
C ASN A 72 -8.93 -2.03 -3.76
N VAL A 73 -8.59 -1.69 -5.00
CA VAL A 73 -9.58 -1.44 -6.05
C VAL A 73 -10.41 -2.69 -6.31
N TRP A 74 -9.76 -3.80 -6.61
CA TRP A 74 -10.43 -5.00 -7.08
C TRP A 74 -11.22 -5.74 -6.00
N ARG A 75 -10.73 -5.77 -4.75
CA ARG A 75 -11.35 -6.55 -3.66
C ARG A 75 -12.26 -5.74 -2.75
N ARG A 76 -12.05 -4.43 -2.61
CA ARG A 76 -12.77 -3.61 -1.63
C ARG A 76 -13.59 -2.48 -2.27
N ILE A 77 -13.05 -1.78 -3.26
CA ILE A 77 -13.72 -0.60 -3.85
C ILE A 77 -14.78 -1.02 -4.88
N VAL A 78 -14.40 -1.74 -5.93
CA VAL A 78 -15.31 -2.12 -7.03
C VAL A 78 -16.49 -2.96 -6.53
N PRO A 79 -16.31 -4.00 -5.69
CA PRO A 79 -17.45 -4.78 -5.20
C PRO A 79 -18.43 -3.95 -4.37
N SER A 80 -17.91 -3.04 -3.52
CA SER A 80 -18.75 -2.15 -2.71
C SER A 80 -19.55 -1.19 -3.60
N GLN A 81 -18.92 -0.62 -4.63
CA GLN A 81 -19.59 0.24 -5.60
C GLN A 81 -20.67 -0.50 -6.39
N GLN A 82 -20.41 -1.75 -6.81
CA GLN A 82 -21.39 -2.59 -7.50
C GLN A 82 -22.61 -2.88 -6.62
N GLN A 83 -22.41 -3.21 -5.34
CA GLN A 83 -23.49 -3.46 -4.39
C GLN A 83 -24.34 -2.20 -4.15
N MET A 84 -23.69 -1.05 -3.96
CA MET A 84 -24.40 0.23 -3.80
C MET A 84 -25.21 0.58 -5.05
N LEU A 85 -24.64 0.40 -6.25
CA LEU A 85 -25.33 0.65 -7.51
C LEU A 85 -26.54 -0.28 -7.72
N ALA A 86 -26.40 -1.56 -7.35
CA ALA A 86 -27.50 -2.53 -7.38
C ALA A 86 -28.64 -2.12 -6.43
N ALA A 87 -28.33 -1.72 -5.19
CA ALA A 87 -29.34 -1.26 -4.24
C ALA A 87 -30.08 -0.01 -4.74
N THR A 88 -29.37 0.98 -5.29
CA THR A 88 -29.97 2.17 -5.88
C THR A 88 -30.90 1.83 -7.05
N ARG A 89 -30.49 0.90 -7.94
CA ARG A 89 -31.31 0.45 -9.07
C ARG A 89 -32.56 -0.31 -8.64
N ALA A 90 -32.48 -1.05 -7.54
CA ALA A 90 -33.62 -1.78 -6.97
C ALA A 90 -34.56 -0.87 -6.14
N GLY A 91 -34.20 0.40 -5.92
CA GLY A 91 -34.95 1.30 -5.04
C GLY A 91 -34.90 0.91 -3.57
N THR A 92 -33.95 0.05 -3.18
CA THR A 92 -33.74 -0.38 -1.79
C THR A 92 -32.75 0.55 -1.09
N GLU A 93 -32.80 0.59 0.25
CA GLU A 93 -31.88 1.38 1.06
C GLU A 93 -30.41 1.00 0.78
N VAL A 94 -29.55 2.00 0.59
CA VAL A 94 -28.12 1.80 0.30
C VAL A 94 -27.35 1.67 1.62
N ASP A 95 -26.64 0.55 1.81
CA ASP A 95 -25.75 0.39 2.96
C ASP A 95 -24.58 1.39 2.91
N THR A 96 -24.67 2.42 3.75
CA THR A 96 -23.66 3.48 3.85
C THR A 96 -22.31 2.97 4.37
N SER A 97 -22.28 1.84 5.09
CA SER A 97 -21.05 1.25 5.62
C SER A 97 -20.13 0.74 4.51
N LEU A 98 -20.69 0.27 3.39
CA LEU A 98 -19.94 -0.12 2.19
C LEU A 98 -19.23 1.08 1.58
N GLY A 99 -19.94 2.21 1.46
CA GLY A 99 -19.39 3.46 0.94
C GLY A 99 -18.25 3.99 1.81
N LEU A 100 -18.41 3.98 3.12
CA LEU A 100 -17.37 4.42 4.07
C LEU A 100 -16.11 3.54 3.98
N ARG A 101 -16.27 2.22 3.91
CA ARG A 101 -15.13 1.28 3.77
C ARG A 101 -14.41 1.44 2.43
N ALA A 102 -15.16 1.60 1.34
CA ALA A 102 -14.59 1.84 0.02
C ALA A 102 -13.84 3.17 -0.03
N LYS A 103 -14.41 4.23 0.56
CA LYS A 103 -13.76 5.55 0.67
C LYS A 103 -12.44 5.45 1.43
N ALA A 104 -12.39 4.76 2.56
CA ALA A 104 -11.15 4.58 3.32
C ALA A 104 -10.02 3.95 2.47
N ARG A 105 -10.32 2.90 1.69
CA ARG A 105 -9.34 2.28 0.78
C ARG A 105 -8.93 3.21 -0.37
N SER A 106 -9.87 4.01 -0.89
CA SER A 106 -9.56 5.02 -1.91
C SER A 106 -8.65 6.11 -1.37
N THR A 107 -8.87 6.56 -0.13
CA THR A 107 -8.02 7.54 0.55
C THR A 107 -6.61 6.99 0.75
N HIS A 108 -6.47 5.71 1.15
CA HIS A 108 -5.16 5.08 1.23
C HIS A 108 -4.47 5.05 -0.13
N ASN A 109 -5.17 4.68 -1.21
CA ASN A 109 -4.60 4.69 -2.56
C ASN A 109 -4.18 6.10 -3.00
N HIS A 110 -4.95 7.13 -2.64
CA HIS A 110 -4.61 8.51 -2.93
C HIS A 110 -3.26 8.90 -2.31
N TYR A 111 -3.09 8.69 -1.00
CA TYR A 111 -1.83 8.97 -0.30
C TYR A 111 -0.66 8.09 -0.77
N LEU A 112 -0.92 6.83 -1.20
CA LEU A 112 0.12 5.96 -1.74
C LEU A 112 0.57 6.32 -3.16
N THR A 113 -0.17 7.16 -3.88
CA THR A 113 0.13 7.48 -5.28
C THR A 113 1.49 8.17 -5.42
N PHE A 114 1.74 9.22 -4.63
CA PHE A 114 3.03 9.94 -4.67
C PHE A 114 4.22 9.04 -4.29
N PRO A 115 4.18 8.30 -3.17
CA PRO A 115 5.24 7.35 -2.82
C PRO A 115 5.50 6.29 -3.89
N VAL A 116 4.46 5.68 -4.47
CA VAL A 116 4.63 4.67 -5.52
C VAL A 116 5.28 5.27 -6.77
N LEU A 117 4.82 6.44 -7.22
CA LEU A 117 5.42 7.14 -8.35
C LEU A 117 6.88 7.48 -8.08
N PHE A 118 7.19 8.01 -6.90
CA PHE A 118 8.56 8.32 -6.49
C PHE A 118 9.44 7.06 -6.51
N LEU A 119 8.99 5.95 -5.93
CA LEU A 119 9.75 4.71 -5.88
C LEU A 119 10.02 4.13 -7.27
N MET A 120 9.06 4.21 -8.18
CA MET A 120 9.24 3.71 -9.55
C MET A 120 10.18 4.59 -10.37
N LEU A 121 10.00 5.91 -10.28
CA LEU A 121 10.84 6.88 -10.99
C LEU A 121 12.23 7.03 -10.37
N SER A 122 12.42 6.66 -9.10
CA SER A 122 13.71 6.74 -8.41
C SER A 122 14.83 6.08 -9.19
N SER A 123 14.54 5.01 -9.94
CA SER A 123 15.48 4.29 -10.80
C SER A 123 16.18 5.18 -11.84
N HIS A 124 15.55 6.29 -12.24
CA HIS A 124 16.10 7.31 -13.15
C HIS A 124 16.88 8.42 -12.42
N PHE A 125 16.86 8.45 -11.08
CA PHE A 125 17.54 9.45 -10.24
C PHE A 125 18.42 8.76 -9.18
N PRO A 126 19.63 8.28 -9.54
CA PRO A 126 20.49 7.51 -8.64
C PRO A 126 20.87 8.19 -7.33
N SER A 127 20.84 9.53 -7.29
CA SER A 127 21.04 10.32 -6.08
C SER A 127 20.02 10.01 -4.97
N THR A 128 18.84 9.46 -5.29
CA THR A 128 17.75 9.21 -4.34
C THR A 128 17.87 7.88 -3.58
N TYR A 129 18.56 6.88 -4.16
CA TYR A 129 18.76 5.56 -3.54
C TYR A 129 20.22 5.22 -3.24
N GLY A 130 21.16 6.01 -3.77
CA GLY A 130 22.61 5.79 -3.60
C GLY A 130 23.17 6.21 -2.24
N HIS A 131 22.41 6.94 -1.42
CA HIS A 131 22.84 7.36 -0.08
C HIS A 131 22.57 6.26 0.96
N PRO A 132 23.46 6.02 1.95
CA PRO A 132 23.23 5.03 3.02
C PRO A 132 21.98 5.30 3.88
N LEU A 133 21.46 6.53 3.88
CA LEU A 133 20.20 6.92 4.54
C LEU A 133 18.99 6.95 3.59
N ASN A 134 19.04 6.19 2.49
CA ASN A 134 17.97 6.11 1.49
C ASN A 134 16.57 5.80 2.11
N TRP A 135 16.51 4.93 3.12
CA TRP A 135 15.31 4.60 3.87
C TRP A 135 14.65 5.81 4.58
N LEU A 136 15.44 6.81 5.02
CA LEU A 136 14.93 8.04 5.64
C LEU A 136 14.25 8.95 4.62
N VAL A 137 14.84 9.09 3.43
CA VAL A 137 14.21 9.83 2.31
C VAL A 137 12.86 9.22 1.98
N LEU A 138 12.80 7.89 1.98
CA LEU A 138 11.59 7.11 1.72
C LEU A 138 10.51 7.35 2.79
N LEU A 139 10.89 7.38 4.07
CA LEU A 139 9.99 7.73 5.18
C LEU A 139 9.44 9.15 5.07
N CYS A 140 10.28 10.13 4.70
CA CYS A 140 9.82 11.50 4.49
C CYS A 140 8.78 11.56 3.36
N VAL A 141 9.04 10.93 2.22
CA VAL A 141 8.08 10.91 1.09
C VAL A 141 6.75 10.26 1.49
N LEU A 142 6.79 9.19 2.28
CA LEU A 142 5.59 8.52 2.78
C LEU A 142 4.83 9.34 3.84
N ALA A 143 5.51 10.17 4.62
CA ALA A 143 4.89 11.01 5.64
C ALA A 143 4.20 12.26 5.07
N PHE A 144 4.69 12.77 3.94
CA PHE A 144 4.12 13.94 3.25
C PHE A 144 3.19 13.58 2.08
N GLY A 145 3.18 12.32 1.65
CA GLY A 145 2.40 11.79 0.54
C GLY A 145 0.94 11.56 0.87
#